data_AF-A0A6A6L2W8-F1
#
_entry.id   AF-A0A6A6L2W8-F1
#
_cell.length_a   1.000
_cell.length_b   1.000
_cell.length_c   1.000
_cell.angle_alpha   90.00
_cell.angle_beta   90.00
_cell.angle_gamma   90.00
#
_symmetry.space_group_name_H-M   'P 1'
#
loop_
_entity.id
_entity.type
_entity.pdbx_description
1 polymer ?
#
loop_
_entity_poly.entity_id
_entity_poly.type
_entity_poly.pdbx_seq_one_letter_code
_entity_poly.pdbx_strand_id
1 'polypeptide(L)'
;MSATLVHGQGTRVGFYANTCPRAESIVSSTVATHFRANPAIAPALLRMHFHDCFVRGCDASVLIDGSNTEKTAPPNLGLRGYETGGRSWLVPTGRRDSRVSLSSETTDLPGFRESIDSQKQKFSAKGLNTQDLVVLVGGHTIGTTACQFFSYRLYNFNGTASSDPAIKFIPSSTRSTVSTERRWDKASCF
;
A
#
# COMPACT_ATOMS: atom_id res chain seq x y z
N MET A 1 35.15 3.81 -6.52
CA MET A 1 35.24 4.19 -5.09
C MET A 1 34.50 3.13 -4.28
N SER A 2 35.08 2.59 -3.21
CA SER A 2 34.44 1.55 -2.41
C SER A 2 33.44 2.19 -1.45
N ALA A 3 32.16 1.79 -1.53
CA ALA A 3 31.17 2.23 -0.57
C ALA A 3 31.43 1.55 0.78
N THR A 4 31.56 2.36 1.84
CA THR A 4 31.63 1.87 3.22
C THR A 4 30.28 1.29 3.63
N LEU A 5 30.05 0.02 3.28
CA LEU A 5 28.89 -0.75 3.72
C LEU A 5 28.92 -0.88 5.24
N VAL A 6 28.10 -0.08 5.93
CA VAL A 6 27.79 -0.28 7.34
C VAL A 6 27.10 -1.64 7.45
N HIS A 7 27.82 -2.62 8.00
CA HIS A 7 27.36 -3.98 8.21
C HIS A 7 26.34 -4.04 9.36
N GLY A 8 25.15 -3.48 9.14
CA GLY A 8 23.98 -3.84 9.95
C GLY A 8 23.72 -5.33 9.80
N GLN A 9 23.36 -6.04 10.88
CA GLN A 9 23.17 -7.50 10.92
C GLN A 9 21.96 -8.02 10.09
N GLY A 10 21.48 -7.23 9.12
CA GLY A 10 20.21 -7.45 8.46
C GLY A 10 19.01 -7.29 9.40
N THR A 11 17.82 -7.48 8.84
CA THR A 11 16.63 -7.74 9.66
C THR A 11 16.56 -9.23 9.98
N ARG A 12 16.14 -9.59 11.18
CA ARG A 12 15.94 -11.00 11.58
C ARG A 12 14.70 -11.18 12.42
N VAL A 13 14.13 -12.39 12.37
CA VAL A 13 13.06 -12.80 13.29
C VAL A 13 13.62 -12.84 14.70
N GLY A 14 12.86 -12.35 15.68
CA GLY A 14 13.29 -12.30 17.09
C GLY A 14 14.43 -11.31 17.37
N PHE A 15 14.65 -10.29 16.52
CA PHE A 15 15.65 -9.24 16.77
C PHE A 15 15.47 -8.59 18.16
N TYR A 16 14.22 -8.40 18.60
CA TYR A 16 13.86 -7.84 19.89
C TYR A 16 13.65 -8.87 21.02
N ALA A 17 13.90 -10.17 20.81
CA ALA A 17 13.56 -11.22 21.77
C ALA A 17 14.12 -11.00 23.19
N ASN A 18 15.28 -10.36 23.32
CA ASN A 18 15.92 -10.09 24.62
C ASN A 18 15.73 -8.65 25.13
N THR A 19 15.35 -7.70 24.26
CA THR A 19 15.28 -6.26 24.58
C THR A 19 13.86 -5.72 24.65
N CYS A 20 12.94 -6.31 23.89
CA CYS A 20 11.51 -6.09 23.96
C CYS A 20 10.79 -7.43 23.63
N PRO A 21 10.84 -8.46 24.51
CA PRO A 21 10.22 -9.77 24.27
C PRO A 21 8.71 -9.70 24.07
N ARG A 22 8.08 -8.66 24.63
CA ARG A 22 6.66 -8.35 24.44
C ARG A 22 6.41 -7.49 23.21
N ALA A 23 7.34 -7.41 22.26
CA ALA A 23 7.07 -6.84 20.97
C ALA A 23 5.94 -7.65 20.30
N GLU A 24 6.20 -8.77 19.62
CA GLU A 24 5.32 -9.29 18.56
C GLU A 24 3.92 -9.77 19.00
N SER A 25 3.63 -9.77 20.31
CA SER A 25 2.27 -9.90 20.87
C SER A 25 1.43 -8.61 20.79
N ILE A 26 2.03 -7.41 20.82
CA ILE A 26 1.30 -6.16 21.01
C ILE A 26 0.49 -5.69 19.76
N VAL A 27 0.97 -5.53 18.49
CA VAL A 27 0.06 -5.22 17.35
C VAL A 27 -0.72 -6.47 17.00
N SER A 28 -0.21 -7.68 17.26
CA SER A 28 -1.09 -8.85 17.13
C SER A 28 -2.38 -8.62 17.93
N SER A 29 -2.29 -8.05 19.15
CA SER A 29 -3.46 -7.57 19.91
C SER A 29 -4.06 -6.24 19.42
N THR A 30 -3.26 -5.22 19.07
CA THR A 30 -3.74 -3.88 18.70
C THR A 30 -4.40 -3.88 17.32
N VAL A 31 -3.79 -4.49 16.30
CA VAL A 31 -4.38 -4.66 14.96
C VAL A 31 -5.58 -5.58 15.05
N ALA A 32 -5.57 -6.66 15.84
CA ALA A 32 -6.80 -7.42 16.06
C ALA A 32 -7.91 -6.55 16.68
N THR A 33 -7.57 -5.64 17.60
CA THR A 33 -8.52 -4.71 18.22
C THR A 33 -9.05 -3.66 17.23
N HIS A 34 -8.17 -2.97 16.49
CA HIS A 34 -8.57 -2.01 15.47
C HIS A 34 -9.26 -2.67 14.27
N PHE A 35 -8.92 -3.91 13.91
CA PHE A 35 -9.58 -4.66 12.84
C PHE A 35 -11.00 -5.09 13.23
N ARG A 36 -11.21 -5.52 14.48
CA ARG A 36 -12.58 -5.78 15.01
C ARG A 36 -13.43 -4.51 15.00
N ALA A 37 -12.85 -3.35 15.29
CA ALA A 37 -13.56 -2.06 15.24
C ALA A 37 -13.75 -1.55 13.81
N ASN A 38 -12.75 -1.71 12.94
CA ASN A 38 -12.73 -1.24 11.56
C ASN A 38 -11.90 -2.19 10.66
N PRO A 39 -12.54 -3.11 9.92
CA PRO A 39 -11.84 -4.04 9.03
C PRO A 39 -11.02 -3.39 7.92
N ALA A 40 -11.26 -2.12 7.58
CA ALA A 40 -10.48 -1.38 6.59
C ALA A 40 -9.04 -1.07 7.06
N ILE A 41 -8.71 -1.32 8.33
CA ILE A 41 -7.39 -1.01 8.88
C ILE A 41 -6.29 -1.96 8.39
N ALA A 42 -6.61 -3.23 8.14
CA ALA A 42 -5.64 -4.20 7.62
C ALA A 42 -5.09 -3.80 6.23
N PRO A 43 -5.95 -3.53 5.20
CA PRO A 43 -5.45 -3.04 3.92
C PRO A 43 -4.83 -1.64 4.00
N ALA A 44 -5.26 -0.78 4.93
CA ALA A 44 -4.65 0.53 5.13
C ALA A 44 -3.19 0.43 5.63
N LEU A 45 -2.93 -0.43 6.62
CA LEU A 45 -1.58 -0.66 7.15
C LEU A 45 -0.66 -1.38 6.15
N LEU A 46 -1.20 -2.34 5.38
CA LEU A 46 -0.45 -2.97 4.29
C LEU A 46 -0.06 -1.94 3.21
N ARG A 47 -0.98 -1.06 2.83
CA ARG A 47 -0.71 0.03 1.89
C ARG A 47 0.32 1.02 2.46
N MET A 48 0.21 1.39 3.73
CA MET A 48 1.18 2.27 4.38
C MET A 48 2.59 1.66 4.37
N HIS A 49 2.73 0.37 4.67
CA HIS A 49 4.02 -0.32 4.63
C HIS A 49 4.59 -0.45 3.20
N PHE A 50 3.72 -0.66 2.20
CA PHE A 50 4.14 -0.61 0.80
C PHE A 50 4.67 0.78 0.41
N HIS A 51 3.94 1.85 0.78
CA HIS A 51 4.32 3.22 0.49
C HIS A 51 5.64 3.61 1.16
N ASP A 52 5.84 3.22 2.43
CA ASP A 52 7.11 3.32 3.17
C ASP A 52 8.24 2.63 2.40
N CYS A 53 8.15 1.31 2.18
CA CYS A 53 9.21 0.53 1.53
C CYS A 53 9.56 0.98 0.10
N PHE A 54 8.63 1.61 -0.63
CA PHE A 54 8.90 2.10 -1.99
C PHE A 54 9.63 3.45 -2.02
N VAL A 55 9.53 4.28 -0.98
CA VAL A 55 10.18 5.59 -0.93
C VAL A 55 11.40 5.50 0.00
N ARG A 56 12.61 5.60 -0.56
CA ARG A 56 13.91 5.41 0.14
C ARG A 56 14.17 4.04 0.81
N GLY A 57 13.14 3.25 1.11
CA GLY A 57 13.22 1.96 1.81
C GLY A 57 12.35 1.97 3.06
N CYS A 58 12.18 0.83 3.72
CA CYS A 58 11.26 0.72 4.86
C CYS A 58 11.85 1.37 6.14
N ASP A 59 11.87 2.70 6.22
CA ASP A 59 12.54 3.48 7.27
C ASP A 59 11.61 4.43 8.04
N ALA A 60 10.29 4.25 7.90
CA ALA A 60 9.25 5.04 8.56
C ALA A 60 9.20 6.54 8.17
N SER A 61 9.91 6.96 7.11
CA SER A 61 9.84 8.35 6.60
C SER A 61 8.41 8.80 6.26
N VAL A 62 7.53 7.88 5.82
CA VAL A 62 6.12 8.17 5.51
C VAL A 62 5.29 8.58 6.74
N LEU A 63 5.78 8.32 7.96
CA LEU A 63 5.11 8.68 9.20
C LEU A 63 5.45 10.11 9.68
N ILE A 64 6.50 10.72 9.14
CA ILE A 64 7.00 12.03 9.58
C ILE A 64 6.04 13.16 9.14
N ASP A 65 5.63 13.97 10.12
CA ASP A 65 4.78 15.15 9.92
C ASP A 65 5.57 16.37 9.43
N GLY A 66 4.98 17.13 8.49
CA GLY A 66 5.52 18.40 8.00
C GLY A 66 4.94 18.77 6.62
N SER A 67 5.09 20.03 6.21
CA SER A 67 4.47 20.53 4.97
C SER A 67 5.02 19.89 3.69
N ASN A 68 6.31 19.56 3.66
CA ASN A 68 7.02 19.00 2.51
C ASN A 68 7.40 17.52 2.70
N THR A 69 6.75 16.80 3.61
CA THR A 69 7.04 15.38 3.86
C THR A 69 6.30 14.48 2.89
N GLU A 70 6.66 13.20 2.88
CA GLU A 70 5.91 12.19 2.13
C GLU A 70 4.44 12.15 2.56
N LYS A 71 4.14 12.34 3.85
CA LYS A 71 2.78 12.27 4.41
C LYS A 71 1.80 13.27 3.78
N THR A 72 2.29 14.44 3.36
CA THR A 72 1.49 15.47 2.67
C THR A 72 1.52 15.37 1.14
N ALA A 73 2.30 14.45 0.58
CA ALA A 73 2.44 14.31 -0.86
C ALA A 73 1.17 13.74 -1.54
N PRO A 74 0.86 14.12 -2.80
CA PRO A 74 -0.37 13.69 -3.49
C PRO A 74 -0.66 12.18 -3.49
N PRO A 75 0.32 11.26 -3.67
CA PRO A 75 0.06 9.81 -3.60
C PRO A 75 -0.41 9.33 -2.21
N ASN A 76 -0.05 10.08 -1.16
CA ASN A 76 -0.17 9.71 0.24
C ASN A 76 -1.38 10.34 0.94
N LEU A 77 -2.03 11.36 0.35
CA LEU A 77 -3.25 12.00 0.88
C LEU A 77 -4.41 11.01 1.16
N GLY A 78 -4.39 9.83 0.54
CA GLY A 78 -5.35 8.75 0.76
C GLY A 78 -4.89 7.64 1.71
N LEU A 79 -3.72 7.76 2.35
CA LEU A 79 -3.26 6.82 3.38
C LEU A 79 -4.08 7.01 4.67
N ARG A 80 -4.20 5.92 5.44
CA ARG A 80 -4.98 5.84 6.68
C ARG A 80 -4.25 4.93 7.65
N GLY A 81 -4.61 4.98 8.93
CA GLY A 81 -4.04 4.14 9.97
C GLY A 81 -2.88 4.77 10.73
N TYR A 82 -2.56 6.04 10.48
CA TYR A 82 -1.64 6.83 11.33
C TYR A 82 -2.18 6.86 12.78
N GLU A 83 -3.50 6.91 12.90
CA GLU A 83 -4.30 6.87 14.11
C GLU A 83 -4.38 5.51 14.83
N THR A 84 -3.76 4.44 14.31
CA THR A 84 -3.83 3.11 14.96
C THR A 84 -3.03 2.99 16.25
N GLY A 85 -2.07 3.88 16.51
CA GLY A 85 -1.26 3.89 17.75
C GLY A 85 -0.56 2.55 18.11
N GLY A 86 -0.46 1.62 17.16
CA GLY A 86 -0.31 0.19 17.45
C GLY A 86 1.08 -0.37 17.21
N ARG A 87 1.60 -1.15 18.16
CA ARG A 87 3.00 -1.61 18.21
C ARG A 87 3.17 -3.13 18.21
N SER A 88 3.96 -3.68 17.25
CA SER A 88 4.49 -5.07 17.02
C SER A 88 3.64 -6.34 16.67
N TRP A 89 3.74 -6.86 15.42
CA TRP A 89 3.39 -8.24 14.98
C TRP A 89 4.65 -9.01 14.53
N LEU A 90 4.57 -10.32 14.24
CA LEU A 90 5.72 -11.13 13.79
C LEU A 90 6.18 -10.75 12.36
N VAL A 91 7.27 -9.99 12.28
CA VAL A 91 8.02 -9.68 11.04
C VAL A 91 9.53 -9.62 11.34
N PRO A 92 10.41 -9.77 10.34
CA PRO A 92 11.83 -9.44 10.49
C PRO A 92 12.00 -7.98 10.93
N THR A 93 12.53 -7.79 12.13
CA THR A 93 12.68 -6.50 12.82
C THR A 93 14.14 -6.07 12.89
N GLY A 94 14.41 -4.86 13.40
CA GLY A 94 15.75 -4.26 13.47
C GLY A 94 16.06 -3.20 12.40
N ARG A 95 15.07 -2.81 11.57
CA ARG A 95 15.16 -1.57 10.77
C ARG A 95 15.25 -0.35 11.71
N ARG A 96 15.76 0.76 11.20
CA ARG A 96 15.93 2.01 11.95
C ARG A 96 15.12 3.12 11.28
N ASP A 97 14.55 3.98 12.10
CA ASP A 97 13.73 5.08 11.63
C ASP A 97 14.59 6.19 11.00
N SER A 98 14.10 6.75 9.90
CA SER A 98 14.69 7.89 9.20
C SER A 98 14.53 9.20 9.99
N ARG A 99 15.31 10.19 9.58
CA ARG A 99 15.20 11.58 10.04
C ARG A 99 14.80 12.54 8.91
N VAL A 100 14.51 12.01 7.74
CA VAL A 100 14.25 12.74 6.50
C VAL A 100 13.04 12.12 5.81
N SER A 101 12.13 12.98 5.34
CA SER A 101 10.94 12.61 4.56
C SER A 101 10.70 13.73 3.57
N LEU A 102 10.69 13.43 2.27
CA LEU A 102 10.59 14.42 1.20
C LEU A 102 9.46 14.05 0.24
N SER A 103 8.50 14.95 0.08
CA SER A 103 7.36 14.79 -0.83
C SER A 103 7.79 14.50 -2.27
N SER A 104 8.94 15.03 -2.71
CA SER A 104 9.52 14.79 -4.05
C SER A 104 9.86 13.33 -4.34
N GLU A 105 10.22 12.56 -3.32
CA GLU A 105 10.64 11.15 -3.48
C GLU A 105 9.42 10.21 -3.65
N THR A 106 8.21 10.69 -3.38
CA THR A 106 6.96 9.94 -3.64
C THR A 106 6.66 9.74 -5.13
N THR A 107 7.44 10.36 -6.02
CA THR A 107 7.41 10.08 -7.48
C THR A 107 7.84 8.66 -7.83
N ASP A 108 8.58 7.98 -6.93
CA ASP A 108 8.95 6.56 -7.05
C ASP A 108 7.75 5.61 -6.90
N LEU A 109 6.65 6.04 -6.27
CA LEU A 109 5.46 5.20 -6.07
C LEU A 109 4.80 4.89 -7.43
N PRO A 110 4.37 3.64 -7.68
CA PRO A 110 3.68 3.30 -8.92
C PRO A 110 2.32 3.99 -9.01
N GLY A 111 2.07 4.64 -10.14
CA GLY A 111 0.84 5.37 -10.40
C GLY A 111 -0.25 4.49 -11.01
N PHE A 112 -1.50 4.67 -10.59
CA PHE A 112 -2.65 3.92 -11.09
C PHE A 112 -2.98 4.16 -12.59
N ARG A 113 -2.31 5.13 -13.24
CA ARG A 113 -2.39 5.40 -14.68
C ARG A 113 -1.15 4.95 -15.46
N GLU A 114 -0.13 4.42 -14.79
CA GLU A 114 1.14 4.04 -15.42
C GLU A 114 1.03 2.72 -16.17
N SER A 115 1.77 2.60 -17.28
CA SER A 115 1.85 1.35 -18.03
C SER A 115 2.50 0.23 -17.20
N ILE A 116 2.23 -1.02 -17.57
CA ILE A 116 2.86 -2.18 -16.92
C ILE A 116 4.39 -2.13 -17.04
N ASP A 117 4.94 -1.56 -18.11
CA ASP A 117 6.39 -1.46 -18.28
C ASP A 117 7.01 -0.35 -17.41
N SER A 118 6.32 0.78 -17.21
CA SER A 118 6.72 1.78 -16.20
C SER A 118 6.66 1.19 -14.78
N GLN A 119 5.65 0.40 -14.47
CA GLN A 119 5.55 -0.31 -13.18
C GLN A 119 6.69 -1.32 -13.00
N LYS A 120 7.01 -2.14 -14.01
CA LYS A 120 8.19 -3.04 -13.99
C LYS A 120 9.50 -2.28 -13.74
N GLN A 121 9.69 -1.13 -14.38
CA GLN A 121 10.89 -0.30 -14.18
C GLN A 121 10.98 0.19 -12.72
N LYS A 122 9.88 0.70 -12.16
CA LYS A 122 9.83 1.13 -10.74
C LYS A 122 10.11 -0.01 -9.76
N PHE A 123 9.55 -1.20 -9.99
CA PHE A 123 9.83 -2.38 -9.16
C PHE A 123 11.29 -2.84 -9.29
N SER A 124 11.83 -2.88 -10.51
CA SER A 124 13.24 -3.23 -10.77
C SER A 124 14.21 -2.26 -10.08
N ALA A 125 13.88 -0.96 -10.02
CA ALA A 125 14.65 0.04 -9.27
C ALA A 125 14.65 -0.19 -7.74
N LYS A 126 13.73 -1.01 -7.21
CA LYS A 126 13.71 -1.47 -5.81
C LYS A 126 14.27 -2.90 -5.64
N GLY A 127 14.87 -3.47 -6.69
CA GLY A 127 15.39 -4.84 -6.68
C GLY A 127 14.31 -5.92 -6.79
N LEU A 128 13.06 -5.54 -7.11
CA LEU A 128 11.91 -6.44 -7.24
C LEU A 128 11.69 -6.81 -8.71
N ASN A 129 11.39 -8.07 -8.97
CA ASN A 129 11.20 -8.60 -10.31
C ASN A 129 9.70 -8.57 -10.74
N THR A 130 9.39 -9.10 -11.93
CA THR A 130 7.99 -9.12 -12.45
C THR A 130 7.06 -10.05 -11.65
N GLN A 131 7.58 -11.13 -11.06
CA GLN A 131 6.80 -11.98 -10.15
C GLN A 131 6.47 -11.22 -8.86
N ASP A 132 7.41 -10.46 -8.30
CA ASP A 132 7.16 -9.61 -7.12
C ASP A 132 6.11 -8.54 -7.40
N LEU A 133 6.12 -7.93 -8.59
CA LEU A 133 5.06 -7.03 -9.07
C LEU A 133 3.69 -7.72 -9.04
N VAL A 134 3.57 -8.91 -9.65
CA VAL A 134 2.31 -9.68 -9.70
C VAL A 134 1.83 -10.10 -8.31
N VAL A 135 2.74 -10.49 -7.42
CA VAL A 135 2.42 -10.86 -6.03
C VAL A 135 1.95 -9.64 -5.24
N LEU A 136 2.64 -8.50 -5.34
CA LEU A 136 2.34 -7.31 -4.56
C LEU A 136 1.05 -6.60 -5.02
N VAL A 137 0.72 -6.59 -6.33
CA VAL A 137 -0.61 -6.13 -6.77
C VAL A 137 -1.75 -7.03 -6.28
N GLY A 138 -1.44 -8.28 -5.87
CA GLY A 138 -2.36 -9.15 -5.14
C GLY A 138 -2.87 -8.53 -3.82
N GLY A 139 -2.16 -7.56 -3.25
CA GLY A 139 -2.63 -6.77 -2.10
C GLY A 139 -3.97 -6.05 -2.35
N HIS A 140 -4.31 -5.76 -3.61
CA HIS A 140 -5.62 -5.21 -3.99
C HIS A 140 -6.80 -6.20 -3.85
N THR A 141 -6.57 -7.44 -3.42
CA THR A 141 -7.64 -8.40 -3.05
C THR A 141 -8.48 -7.94 -1.85
N ILE A 142 -7.95 -7.01 -1.03
CA ILE A 142 -8.64 -6.41 0.11
C ILE A 142 -8.53 -4.88 0.10
N GLY A 143 -9.47 -4.23 0.79
CA GLY A 143 -9.55 -2.77 0.87
C GLY A 143 -10.54 -2.16 -0.11
N THR A 144 -10.38 -0.87 -0.36
CA THR A 144 -11.29 -0.04 -1.17
C THR A 144 -10.50 1.04 -1.89
N THR A 145 -10.91 1.38 -3.11
CA THR A 145 -10.38 2.53 -3.86
C THR A 145 -11.48 3.57 -4.08
N ALA A 146 -11.11 4.85 -4.10
CA ALA A 146 -12.05 5.95 -4.35
C ALA A 146 -12.28 6.16 -5.86
N CYS A 147 -13.51 6.50 -6.24
CA CYS A 147 -13.93 6.66 -7.64
C CYS A 147 -13.02 7.55 -8.49
N GLN A 148 -12.45 8.62 -7.92
CA GLN A 148 -11.51 9.51 -8.61
C GLN A 148 -10.30 8.80 -9.25
N PHE A 149 -9.90 7.63 -8.73
CA PHE A 149 -8.75 6.87 -9.23
C PHE A 149 -9.08 5.98 -10.43
N PHE A 150 -10.35 5.74 -10.77
CA PHE A 150 -10.71 4.84 -11.89
C PHE A 150 -11.92 5.28 -12.72
N SER A 151 -12.66 6.34 -12.32
CA SER A 151 -13.82 6.87 -13.06
C SER A 151 -13.50 7.24 -14.51
N TYR A 152 -12.26 7.66 -14.80
CA TYR A 152 -11.81 7.92 -16.17
C TYR A 152 -11.92 6.66 -17.08
N ARG A 153 -11.72 5.46 -16.53
CA ARG A 153 -11.92 4.18 -17.27
C ARG A 153 -13.40 3.83 -17.46
N LEU A 154 -14.30 4.41 -16.67
CA LEU A 154 -15.74 4.16 -16.79
C LEU A 154 -16.41 5.11 -17.80
N TYR A 155 -15.95 6.37 -17.90
CA TYR A 155 -16.68 7.42 -18.62
C TYR A 155 -15.91 8.11 -19.75
N ASN A 156 -14.58 8.11 -19.73
CA ASN A 156 -13.78 8.78 -20.77
C ASN A 156 -12.38 8.18 -20.88
N PHE A 157 -12.32 6.91 -21.29
CA PHE A 157 -11.06 6.20 -21.43
C PHE A 157 -10.29 6.74 -22.64
N ASN A 158 -9.06 7.20 -22.41
CA ASN A 158 -8.15 7.72 -23.44
C ASN A 158 -8.77 8.82 -24.35
N GLY A 159 -9.67 9.65 -23.82
CA GLY A 159 -10.31 10.75 -24.55
C GLY A 159 -11.46 10.33 -25.49
N THR A 160 -11.89 9.07 -25.47
CA THR A 160 -12.89 8.51 -26.40
C THR A 160 -14.35 8.80 -26.03
N ALA A 161 -14.61 9.51 -24.92
CA ALA A 161 -15.95 9.65 -24.31
C ALA A 161 -16.68 8.32 -24.06
N SER A 162 -15.92 7.22 -23.97
CA SER A 162 -16.41 5.85 -23.82
C SER A 162 -15.71 5.15 -22.65
N SER A 163 -16.28 4.03 -22.19
CA SER A 163 -15.62 3.18 -21.20
C SER A 163 -14.41 2.43 -21.79
N ASP A 164 -13.50 2.02 -20.93
CA ASP A 164 -12.38 1.15 -21.27
C ASP A 164 -12.89 -0.21 -21.78
N PRO A 165 -12.55 -0.64 -23.02
CA PRO A 165 -13.02 -1.91 -23.58
C PRO A 165 -12.61 -3.16 -22.80
N ALA A 166 -11.58 -3.08 -21.95
CA ALA A 166 -11.18 -4.18 -21.07
C ALA A 166 -12.09 -4.33 -19.83
N ILE A 167 -12.94 -3.35 -19.52
CA ILE A 167 -13.92 -3.43 -18.43
C ILE A 167 -15.17 -4.14 -18.93
N LYS A 168 -15.42 -5.35 -18.42
CA LYS A 168 -16.64 -6.11 -18.69
C LYS A 168 -17.75 -5.69 -17.72
N PHE A 169 -18.71 -4.91 -18.20
CA PHE A 169 -19.93 -4.62 -17.46
C PHE A 169 -20.85 -5.85 -17.44
N ILE A 170 -21.28 -6.26 -16.25
CA ILE A 170 -22.28 -7.31 -16.09
C ILE A 170 -23.66 -6.70 -16.34
N PRO A 171 -24.43 -7.16 -17.36
CA PRO A 171 -25.76 -6.60 -17.64
C PRO A 171 -26.73 -6.83 -16.49
N SER A 172 -27.58 -5.85 -16.21
CA SER A 172 -28.57 -5.88 -15.13
C SER A 172 -29.54 -7.08 -15.20
N SER A 173 -29.76 -7.64 -16.39
CA SER A 173 -30.56 -8.84 -16.63
C SER A 173 -29.98 -10.13 -16.01
N THR A 174 -28.72 -10.13 -15.59
CA THR A 174 -28.05 -11.29 -14.95
C THR A 174 -27.98 -11.19 -13.42
N ARG A 175 -28.51 -10.11 -12.82
CA ARG A 175 -28.47 -9.86 -11.36
C ARG A 175 -29.29 -10.86 -10.53
N SER A 176 -30.12 -11.69 -11.16
CA SER A 176 -31.05 -12.62 -10.51
C SER A 176 -30.40 -13.83 -9.81
N THR A 177 -29.15 -14.19 -10.14
CA THR A 177 -28.55 -15.49 -9.76
C THR A 177 -27.32 -15.42 -8.85
N VAL A 178 -26.81 -14.23 -8.51
CA VAL A 178 -25.60 -14.06 -7.67
C VAL A 178 -25.92 -13.28 -6.40
N SER A 179 -26.70 -13.88 -5.51
CA SER A 179 -27.07 -13.27 -4.21
C SER A 179 -25.99 -13.36 -3.12
N THR A 180 -24.83 -13.95 -3.43
CA THR A 180 -23.75 -14.28 -2.47
C THR A 180 -22.55 -13.33 -2.51
N GLU A 181 -22.33 -12.54 -3.57
CA GLU A 181 -21.15 -11.66 -3.71
C GLU A 181 -21.46 -10.15 -3.59
N ARG A 182 -22.07 -9.75 -2.46
CA ARG A 182 -22.38 -8.34 -2.12
C ARG A 182 -21.16 -7.39 -1.99
N ARG A 183 -19.97 -7.79 -2.43
CA ARG A 183 -18.73 -7.00 -2.40
C ARG A 183 -18.46 -6.27 -3.72
N TRP A 184 -18.95 -6.74 -4.86
CA TRP A 184 -18.74 -6.11 -6.17
C TRP A 184 -19.89 -5.21 -6.65
N ASP A 185 -21.08 -5.31 -6.05
CA ASP A 185 -22.27 -4.49 -6.38
C ASP A 185 -22.11 -2.97 -6.18
N LYS A 186 -20.97 -2.51 -5.65
CA LYS A 186 -20.67 -1.10 -5.36
C LYS A 186 -19.70 -0.44 -6.35
N ALA A 187 -19.52 -0.98 -7.55
CA ALA A 187 -18.77 -0.33 -8.63
C ALA A 187 -19.51 0.88 -9.26
N SER A 188 -20.58 1.36 -8.64
CA SER A 188 -21.31 2.56 -9.06
C SER A 188 -20.70 3.81 -8.46
N CYS A 189 -20.02 4.60 -9.29
CA CYS A 189 -19.58 5.95 -8.94
C CYS A 189 -20.72 6.95 -9.15
N PHE A 190 -21.67 6.96 -8.22
CA PHE A 190 -22.69 8.01 -8.04
C PHE A 190 -22.29 8.92 -6.88
#